data_AF-A0A960G9B8-F1
#
_entry.id   AF-A0A960G9B8-F1
#
_cell.length_a   1.000
_cell.length_b   1.000
_cell.length_c   1.000
_cell.angle_alpha   90.00
_cell.angle_beta   90.00
_cell.angle_gamma   90.00
#
_symmetry.space_group_name_H-M   'P 1'
#
loop_
_entity.id
_entity.type
_entity.pdbx_description
1 polymer ?
#
loop_
_entity_poly.entity_id
_entity_poly.type
_entity_poly.pdbx_seq_one_letter_code
_entity_poly.pdbx_strand_id
1 'polypeptide(L)'
;MAEESQRQADARRRHELAQAAAQAEARAAQAKLDEFVARLQEAGARPEPLQATLLNGKRVKTGLAGWYLNRARTLAVTPDGRYFQLVTAGSALAR
;
A
#
# COMPACT_ATOMS: atom_id res chain seq x y z
N MET A 1 -3.34 -0.15 -42.97
CA MET A 1 -3.86 1.04 -42.24
C MET A 1 -5.08 0.71 -41.36
N ALA A 2 -6.13 0.06 -41.87
CA ALA A 2 -7.33 -0.27 -41.08
C ALA A 2 -7.10 -1.35 -39.98
N GLU A 3 -6.33 -2.40 -40.27
CA GLU A 3 -5.98 -3.45 -39.30
C GLU A 3 -5.09 -2.92 -38.15
N GLU A 4 -4.19 -1.99 -38.44
CA GLU A 4 -3.37 -1.28 -37.43
C GLU A 4 -4.27 -0.52 -36.45
N SER A 5 -5.29 0.16 -36.98
CA SER A 5 -6.26 0.94 -36.19
C SER A 5 -7.16 0.07 -35.31
N GLN A 6 -7.62 -1.09 -35.82
CA GLN A 6 -8.39 -2.06 -35.04
C GLN A 6 -7.56 -2.67 -33.90
N ARG A 7 -6.31 -3.07 -34.17
CA ARG A 7 -5.41 -3.60 -33.13
C ARG A 7 -5.13 -2.58 -32.03
N GLN A 8 -4.92 -1.31 -32.39
CA GLN A 8 -4.75 -0.23 -31.43
C GLN A 8 -6.02 0.02 -30.61
N ALA A 9 -7.20 -0.01 -31.21
CA ALA A 9 -8.47 0.16 -30.51
C ALA A 9 -8.74 -0.99 -29.52
N ASP A 10 -8.48 -2.23 -29.91
CA ASP A 10 -8.62 -3.39 -29.04
C ASP A 10 -7.61 -3.38 -27.88
N ALA A 11 -6.36 -2.96 -28.14
CA ALA A 11 -5.36 -2.79 -27.09
C ALA A 11 -5.79 -1.74 -26.06
N ARG A 12 -6.32 -0.59 -26.50
CA ARG A 12 -6.85 0.46 -25.62
C ARG A 12 -8.01 -0.05 -24.77
N ARG A 13 -9.00 -0.72 -25.38
CA ARG A 13 -10.15 -1.29 -24.67
C ARG A 13 -9.73 -2.32 -23.62
N ARG A 14 -8.79 -3.20 -23.94
CA ARG A 14 -8.23 -4.17 -22.97
C ARG A 14 -7.53 -3.46 -21.81
N HIS A 15 -6.78 -2.42 -22.11
CA HIS A 15 -6.11 -1.62 -21.09
C HIS A 15 -7.09 -0.91 -20.16
N GLU A 16 -8.14 -0.29 -20.70
CA GLU A 16 -9.20 0.36 -19.93
C GLU A 16 -9.93 -0.63 -19.01
N LEU A 17 -10.30 -1.81 -19.53
CA LEU A 17 -10.92 -2.87 -18.73
C LEU A 17 -9.99 -3.36 -17.61
N ALA A 18 -8.71 -3.56 -17.90
CA ALA A 18 -7.73 -3.97 -16.89
C ALA A 18 -7.53 -2.90 -15.80
N GLN A 19 -7.47 -1.61 -16.18
CA GLN A 19 -7.41 -0.52 -15.21
C GLN A 19 -8.66 -0.46 -14.34
N ALA A 20 -9.85 -0.59 -14.94
CA ALA A 20 -11.11 -0.58 -14.19
C ALA A 20 -11.19 -1.74 -13.19
N ALA A 21 -10.75 -2.94 -13.60
CA ALA A 21 -10.66 -4.11 -12.73
C ALA A 21 -9.69 -3.87 -11.56
N ALA A 22 -8.48 -3.36 -11.84
CA ALA A 22 -7.49 -3.05 -10.81
C ALA A 22 -7.99 -2.00 -9.81
N GLN A 23 -8.72 -0.97 -10.28
CA GLN A 23 -9.34 0.03 -9.40
C GLN A 23 -10.45 -0.57 -8.53
N ALA A 24 -11.28 -1.46 -9.09
CA ALA A 24 -12.32 -2.13 -8.34
C ALA A 24 -11.72 -3.02 -7.23
N GLU A 25 -10.66 -3.75 -7.56
CA GLU A 25 -9.90 -4.55 -6.60
C GLU A 25 -9.28 -3.68 -5.50
N ALA A 26 -8.64 -2.56 -5.86
CA ALA A 26 -8.06 -1.63 -4.91
C ALA A 26 -9.11 -1.08 -3.93
N ARG A 27 -10.31 -0.72 -4.41
CA ARG A 27 -11.42 -0.26 -3.56
C ARG A 27 -11.89 -1.36 -2.60
N ALA A 28 -12.04 -2.59 -3.09
CA ALA A 28 -12.44 -3.72 -2.26
C ALA A 28 -11.38 -4.05 -1.19
N ALA A 29 -10.09 -3.92 -1.53
CA ALA A 29 -9.00 -4.10 -0.59
C ALA A 29 -8.99 -2.99 0.49
N GLN A 30 -9.22 -1.73 0.10
CA GLN A 30 -9.29 -0.61 1.03
C GLN A 30 -10.39 -0.81 2.08
N ALA A 31 -11.59 -1.21 1.66
CA ALA A 31 -12.69 -1.48 2.59
C ALA A 31 -12.34 -2.55 3.66
N LYS A 32 -11.57 -3.58 3.27
CA LYS A 32 -11.09 -4.61 4.21
C LYS A 32 -10.06 -4.06 5.20
N LEU A 33 -9.18 -3.16 4.76
CA LEU A 33 -8.22 -2.50 5.64
C LEU A 33 -8.91 -1.58 6.64
N ASP A 34 -9.90 -0.82 6.19
CA ASP A 34 -10.69 0.08 7.03
C ASP A 34 -11.42 -0.70 8.13
N GLU A 35 -12.08 -1.80 7.77
CA GLU A 35 -12.74 -2.70 8.73
C GLU A 35 -11.74 -3.31 9.73
N PHE A 36 -10.57 -3.75 9.25
CA PHE A 36 -9.53 -4.28 10.12
C PHE A 36 -9.04 -3.24 11.14
N VAL A 37 -8.83 -2.00 10.70
CA VAL A 37 -8.43 -0.89 11.58
C VAL A 37 -9.52 -0.58 12.60
N ALA A 38 -10.79 -0.57 12.20
CA ALA A 38 -11.90 -0.37 13.14
C ALA A 38 -11.88 -1.43 14.26
N ARG A 39 -11.72 -2.72 13.91
CA ARG A 39 -11.63 -3.82 14.89
C ARG A 39 -10.44 -3.68 15.84
N LEU A 40 -9.29 -3.21 15.36
CA LEU A 40 -8.13 -2.95 16.23
C LEU A 40 -8.42 -1.85 17.24
N GLN A 41 -9.09 -0.78 16.82
CA GLN A 41 -9.48 0.33 17.69
C GLN A 41 -10.51 -0.11 18.73
N GLU A 42 -11.53 -0.88 18.31
CA GLU A 42 -12.53 -1.47 19.20
C GLU A 42 -11.90 -2.40 20.25
N ALA A 43 -10.86 -3.14 19.86
CA ALA A 43 -10.08 -3.97 20.78
C ALA A 43 -9.13 -3.17 21.70
N GLY A 44 -9.09 -1.84 21.58
CA GLY A 44 -8.23 -0.98 22.38
C GLY A 44 -6.75 -1.04 22.00
N ALA A 45 -6.40 -1.63 20.85
CA ALA A 45 -5.02 -1.69 20.38
C ALA A 45 -4.57 -0.28 19.98
N ARG A 46 -3.56 0.27 20.66
CA ARG A 46 -3.05 1.61 20.35
C ARG A 46 -2.04 1.58 19.19
N PRO A 47 -2.08 2.56 18.28
CA PRO A 47 -1.08 2.66 17.22
C PRO A 47 0.30 3.01 17.80
N GLU A 48 1.33 2.41 17.25
CA GLU A 48 2.74 2.62 17.62
C GLU A 48 3.47 3.44 16.54
N PRO A 49 4.52 4.21 16.88
CA PRO A 49 5.39 4.84 15.89
C PRO A 49 6.01 3.83 14.92
N LEU A 50 5.81 4.05 13.63
CA LEU A 50 6.31 3.17 12.58
C LEU A 50 7.77 3.51 12.23
N GLN A 51 8.54 2.45 11.96
CA GLN A 51 9.94 2.54 11.53
C GLN A 51 10.12 1.74 10.26
N ALA A 52 10.84 2.32 9.30
CA ALA A 52 11.25 1.62 8.10
C ALA A 52 12.64 1.00 8.29
N THR A 53 12.85 -0.18 7.70
CA THR A 53 14.15 -0.84 7.62
C THR A 53 14.77 -0.51 6.27
N LEU A 54 15.93 0.13 6.29
CA LEU A 54 16.71 0.40 5.09
C LEU A 54 17.34 -0.91 4.58
N LEU A 55 17.66 -0.97 3.29
CA LEU A 55 18.34 -2.14 2.70
C LEU A 55 19.70 -2.46 3.36
N ASN A 56 20.34 -1.49 4.02
CA ASN A 56 21.55 -1.69 4.82
C ASN A 56 21.28 -2.19 6.26
N GLY A 57 20.03 -2.53 6.59
CA GLY A 57 19.60 -3.01 7.90
C GLY A 57 19.31 -1.93 8.94
N LYS A 58 19.63 -0.65 8.68
CA LYS A 58 19.37 0.44 9.63
C LYS A 58 17.87 0.75 9.70
N ARG A 59 17.34 0.95 10.91
CA ARG A 59 15.97 1.44 11.11
C ARG A 59 15.91 2.96 11.15
N VAL A 60 14.91 3.53 10.48
CA VAL A 60 14.65 4.98 10.42
C VAL A 60 13.20 5.28 10.79
N LYS A 61 12.96 6.43 11.41
CA LYS A 61 11.61 6.90 11.74
C LYS A 61 10.87 7.29 10.46
N THR A 62 9.59 6.94 10.35
CA THR A 62 8.75 7.36 9.21
C THR A 62 7.92 8.61 9.49
N GLY A 63 7.77 9.00 10.76
CA GLY A 63 6.83 10.04 11.18
C GLY A 63 5.36 9.58 11.21
N LEU A 64 5.10 8.32 10.86
CA LEU A 64 3.78 7.70 10.89
C LEU A 64 3.57 6.94 12.20
N ALA A 65 2.30 6.75 12.57
CA ALA A 65 1.89 5.85 13.64
C ALA A 65 0.87 4.85 13.11
N GLY A 66 0.89 3.60 13.60
CA GLY A 66 0.03 2.52 13.13
C GLY A 66 0.33 1.19 13.79
N TRP A 67 -0.16 0.11 13.21
CA TRP A 67 0.06 -1.25 13.72
C TRP A 67 0.89 -2.06 12.73
N TYR A 68 1.90 -2.75 13.24
CA TYR A 68 2.65 -3.72 12.45
C TYR A 68 1.81 -4.97 12.21
N LEU A 69 1.79 -5.45 10.97
CA LEU A 69 1.01 -6.62 10.57
C LEU A 69 1.82 -7.92 10.66
N ASN A 70 3.14 -7.82 10.80
CA ASN A 70 4.02 -8.96 10.92
C ASN A 70 5.11 -8.75 11.98
N ARG A 71 5.65 -9.88 12.48
CA ARG A 71 6.72 -9.87 13.49
C ARG A 71 8.01 -9.21 12.99
N ALA A 72 8.29 -9.30 11.69
CA ALA A 72 9.44 -8.66 11.06
C ALA A 72 9.34 -7.12 11.03
N ARG A 73 8.15 -6.55 11.33
CA ARG A 73 7.88 -5.11 11.30
C ARG A 73 8.16 -4.47 9.93
N THR A 74 7.89 -5.22 8.87
CA THR A 74 8.08 -4.78 7.49
C THR A 74 6.78 -4.38 6.82
N LEU A 75 5.63 -4.73 7.41
CA LEU A 75 4.31 -4.35 6.93
C LEU A 75 3.55 -3.65 8.04
N ALA A 76 2.80 -2.60 7.71
CA ALA A 76 1.98 -1.88 8.67
C ALA A 76 0.72 -1.29 8.04
N VAL A 77 -0.26 -1.02 8.89
CA VAL A 77 -1.44 -0.21 8.56
C VAL A 77 -1.53 0.99 9.50
N THR A 78 -1.92 2.15 9.00
CA THR A 78 -2.13 3.37 9.78
C THR A 78 -3.62 3.56 10.14
N PRO A 79 -3.97 4.44 11.10
CA PRO A 79 -5.36 4.66 11.53
C PRO A 79 -6.32 5.13 10.43
N ASP A 80 -5.80 5.71 9.36
CA ASP A 80 -6.53 6.10 8.15
C ASP A 80 -6.62 4.99 7.09
N GLY A 81 -6.32 3.73 7.46
CA GLY A 81 -6.48 2.57 6.60
C GLY A 81 -5.39 2.40 5.54
N ARG A 82 -4.34 3.21 5.55
CA ARG A 82 -3.25 3.08 4.56
C ARG A 82 -2.30 1.94 4.91
N TYR A 83 -2.01 1.12 3.91
CA TYR A 83 -1.04 0.04 3.99
C TYR A 83 0.36 0.51 3.60
N PHE A 84 1.38 0.07 4.34
CA PHE A 84 2.78 0.40 4.08
C PHE A 84 3.66 -0.84 4.08
N GLN A 85 4.56 -0.91 3.11
CA GLN A 85 5.77 -1.73 3.17
C GLN A 85 6.92 -0.87 3.70
N LEU A 86 7.39 -1.21 4.90
CA LEU A 86 8.39 -0.49 5.68
C LEU A 86 9.82 -0.99 5.36
N VAL A 87 10.08 -1.31 4.10
CA VAL A 87 11.41 -1.64 3.58
C VAL A 87 11.71 -0.71 2.43
N THR A 88 12.80 0.04 2.53
CA THR A 88 13.13 1.04 1.51
C THR A 88 14.62 1.09 1.23
N ALA A 89 14.99 1.46 0.00
CA ALA A 89 16.36 1.86 -0.28
C ALA A 89 16.66 3.10 0.57
N GLY A 90 17.79 3.10 1.30
CA GLY A 90 18.23 4.31 1.99
C GLY A 90 18.37 5.43 0.98
N SER A 91 17.54 6.47 1.07
CA SER A 91 17.75 7.66 0.24
C SER A 91 18.97 8.41 0.80
N ALA A 92 19.80 8.95 -0.09
CA ALA A 92 20.91 9.84 0.26
C ALA A 92 20.44 11.22 0.81
N LEU A 93 19.14 11.38 1.12
CA LEU A 93 18.50 12.63 1.52
C LEU A 93 17.94 12.60 2.95
N ALA A 94 18.44 11.71 3.81
CA ALA A 94 18.29 11.91 5.25
C ALA A 94 19.31 12.96 5.72
N ARG A 95 18.98 14.24 5.58
CA ARG A 95 19.69 15.35 6.22
C ARG A 95 18.91 15.85 7.42
#